data_AF-A0A2A4GDL4-F1
#
_entry.id   AF-A0A2A4GDL4-F1
#
_cell.length_a   1.000
_cell.length_b   1.000
_cell.length_c   1.000
_cell.angle_alpha   90.00
_cell.angle_beta   90.00
_cell.angle_gamma   90.00
#
_symmetry.space_group_name_H-M   'P 1'
#
loop_
_entity.id
_entity.type
_entity.pdbx_description
1 polymer ?
#
loop_
_entity_poly.entity_id
_entity_poly.type
_entity_poly.pdbx_seq_one_letter_code
_entity_poly.pdbx_strand_id
1 'polypeptide(L)'
;MQMFDNLPWYGYIIFIIAVAAYAYRYFSKFKEGYDEADLKTVKFKTSEAGNLTADQQFAVALYAPLTEWYGADTNTLTFLNAKAANRYLQRWRIDTREGYWDLTEYFMKQGRRWYFDFIYKLVKNEPEENWNDLMKGYFGENERAERYLKNLKSDTILNTLKQKGLITFDSEMDVGIIGYDAATLVGQARQAYTTGIITEDEAFKVLQFAKDLATTHFSSWEDFGKSFIIGFAIDQSHRDAAFREEVYHLYKQVVAHPNSPWNTLIWP
;
A
#
# COMPACT_ATOMS: atom_id res chain seq x y z
N MET A 1 -1.63 -10.27 -37.94
CA MET A 1 -0.47 -9.36 -38.13
C MET A 1 -0.24 -9.14 -39.62
N GLN A 2 -1.10 -8.37 -40.30
CA GLN A 2 -0.95 -8.05 -41.74
C GLN A 2 -1.16 -6.55 -42.02
N MET A 3 -1.27 -5.73 -40.98
CA MET A 3 -1.66 -4.32 -41.12
C MET A 3 -0.47 -3.38 -41.39
N PHE A 4 0.77 -3.88 -41.28
CA PHE A 4 1.97 -3.04 -41.34
C PHE A 4 2.83 -3.26 -42.58
N ASP A 5 2.64 -4.33 -43.37
CA ASP A 5 3.58 -4.70 -44.44
C ASP A 5 3.50 -3.82 -45.70
N ASN A 6 2.49 -2.95 -45.81
CA ASN A 6 2.28 -2.06 -46.96
C ASN A 6 2.34 -0.57 -46.60
N LEU A 7 2.87 -0.20 -45.43
CA LEU A 7 3.05 1.22 -45.11
C LEU A 7 4.26 1.78 -45.86
N PRO A 8 4.08 2.85 -46.67
CA PRO A 8 5.21 3.52 -47.29
C PRO A 8 6.19 4.04 -46.21
N TRP A 9 7.47 4.16 -46.54
CA TRP A 9 8.56 4.40 -45.58
C TRP A 9 8.32 5.58 -44.62
N TYR A 10 7.63 6.63 -45.08
CA TYR A 10 7.25 7.78 -44.25
C TYR A 10 6.18 7.46 -43.19
N GLY A 11 5.38 6.42 -43.37
CA GLY A 11 4.38 5.95 -42.41
C GLY A 11 4.99 5.40 -41.13
N TYR A 12 6.11 4.66 -41.22
CA TYR A 12 6.87 4.22 -40.03
C TYR A 12 7.51 5.41 -39.31
N ILE A 13 8.01 6.40 -40.05
CA ILE A 13 8.57 7.63 -39.48
C ILE A 13 7.49 8.41 -38.72
N ILE A 14 6.30 8.55 -39.30
CA ILE A 14 5.16 9.21 -38.64
C ILE A 14 4.74 8.42 -37.38
N PHE A 15 4.72 7.09 -37.43
CA PHE A 15 4.41 6.25 -36.27
C PHE A 15 5.45 6.40 -35.15
N ILE A 16 6.75 6.35 -35.46
CA ILE A 16 7.82 6.56 -34.48
C ILE A 16 7.73 7.98 -33.88
N ILE A 17 7.48 9.01 -34.70
CA ILE A 17 7.29 10.37 -34.21
C ILE A 17 6.04 10.46 -33.34
N ALA A 18 4.94 9.78 -33.69
CA ALA A 18 3.72 9.76 -32.88
C ALA A 18 3.93 9.04 -31.54
N VAL A 19 4.64 7.92 -31.53
CA VAL A 19 5.01 7.19 -30.31
C VAL A 19 5.99 8.01 -29.47
N ALA A 20 6.98 8.65 -30.08
CA ALA A 20 7.94 9.50 -29.38
C ALA A 20 7.29 10.80 -28.87
N ALA A 21 6.35 11.39 -29.60
CA ALA A 21 5.59 12.56 -29.18
C ALA A 21 4.54 12.21 -28.12
N TYR A 22 3.94 11.02 -28.19
CA TYR A 22 3.07 10.48 -27.15
C TYR A 22 3.89 10.18 -25.89
N ALA A 23 5.02 9.48 -25.99
CA ALA A 23 5.93 9.24 -24.89
C ALA A 23 6.46 10.56 -24.33
N TYR A 24 6.88 11.50 -25.18
CA TYR A 24 7.31 12.82 -24.74
C TYR A 24 6.17 13.58 -24.05
N ARG A 25 4.94 13.62 -24.57
CA ARG A 25 3.80 14.26 -23.88
C ARG A 25 3.40 13.53 -22.59
N TYR A 26 3.49 12.20 -22.56
CA TYR A 26 3.20 11.37 -21.41
C TYR A 26 4.24 11.61 -20.31
N PHE A 27 5.53 11.58 -20.65
CA PHE A 27 6.66 11.81 -19.75
C PHE A 27 6.98 13.29 -19.47
N SER A 28 6.59 14.24 -20.34
CA SER A 28 6.76 15.69 -20.13
C SER A 28 5.69 16.23 -19.20
N LYS A 29 4.45 15.71 -19.28
CA LYS A 29 3.43 15.94 -18.25
C LYS A 29 3.81 15.36 -16.88
N PHE A 30 4.68 14.35 -16.84
CA PHE A 30 5.32 13.89 -15.61
C PHE A 30 6.32 14.90 -15.04
N LYS A 31 6.95 15.72 -15.90
CA LYS A 31 7.97 16.71 -15.53
C LYS A 31 7.39 18.08 -15.17
N GLU A 32 6.27 18.47 -15.76
CA GLU A 32 5.67 19.81 -15.60
C GLU A 32 4.51 19.87 -14.58
N GLY A 33 4.21 18.78 -13.87
CA GLY A 33 3.06 18.67 -12.96
C GLY A 33 3.37 18.62 -11.46
N TYR A 34 4.63 18.71 -11.06
CA TYR A 34 5.04 18.83 -9.66
C TYR A 34 6.05 19.97 -9.56
N ASP A 35 5.55 21.20 -9.41
CA ASP A 35 6.27 22.12 -8.53
C ASP A 35 6.45 21.34 -7.22
N GLU A 36 7.70 21.06 -6.86
CA GLU A 36 8.08 20.29 -5.67
C GLU A 36 7.43 20.95 -4.45
N ALA A 37 6.24 20.48 -4.06
CA ALA A 37 5.94 20.37 -2.65
C ALA A 37 7.18 19.68 -2.05
N ASP A 38 7.76 20.26 -1.01
CA ASP A 38 8.98 19.75 -0.37
C ASP A 38 8.64 18.40 0.30
N LEU A 39 8.50 17.36 -0.52
CA LEU A 39 8.08 16.02 -0.13
C LEU A 39 9.23 15.42 0.68
N LYS A 40 8.91 14.86 1.84
CA LYS A 40 9.94 14.39 2.77
C LYS A 40 10.91 13.40 2.11
N THR A 41 12.20 13.70 2.20
CA THR A 41 13.27 12.73 1.93
C THR A 41 13.27 11.65 3.01
N VAL A 42 13.34 10.38 2.58
CA VAL A 42 13.49 9.24 3.49
C VAL A 42 14.78 9.32 4.29
N LYS A 43 14.74 8.86 5.53
CA LYS A 43 15.88 8.86 6.45
C LYS A 43 16.27 7.46 6.88
N PHE A 44 15.32 6.51 6.90
CA PHE A 44 15.53 5.15 7.40
C PHE A 44 16.20 5.17 8.77
N LYS A 45 15.62 5.97 9.68
CA LYS A 45 16.20 6.17 11.00
C LYS A 45 16.37 4.83 11.70
N THR A 46 17.49 4.71 12.40
CA THR A 46 17.77 3.57 13.26
C THR A 46 18.14 4.09 14.64
N SER A 47 17.78 3.32 15.65
CA SER A 47 18.18 3.55 17.04
C SER A 47 19.40 2.71 17.36
N GLU A 48 20.36 3.27 18.09
CA GLU A 48 21.51 2.54 18.65
C GLU A 48 21.06 1.47 19.65
N ALA A 49 19.89 1.65 20.26
CA ALA A 49 19.29 0.66 21.17
C ALA A 49 18.49 -0.43 20.44
N GLY A 50 18.48 -0.44 19.09
CA GLY A 50 17.80 -1.45 18.30
C GLY A 50 18.39 -2.85 18.52
N ASN A 51 17.58 -3.76 19.06
CA ASN A 51 17.97 -5.12 19.43
C ASN A 51 17.22 -6.20 18.65
N LEU A 52 16.50 -5.81 17.58
CA LEU A 52 15.71 -6.74 16.78
C LEU A 52 16.61 -7.69 16.00
N THR A 53 16.26 -8.98 15.98
CA THR A 53 16.88 -9.98 15.09
C THR A 53 16.60 -9.66 13.63
N ALA A 54 17.35 -10.26 12.70
CA ALA A 54 17.11 -10.07 11.26
C ALA A 54 15.65 -10.41 10.86
N ASP A 55 15.09 -11.48 11.42
CA ASP A 55 13.69 -11.88 11.21
C ASP A 55 12.69 -10.84 11.73
N GLN A 56 12.95 -10.27 12.91
CA GLN A 56 12.10 -9.23 13.48
C GLN A 56 12.22 -7.93 12.70
N GLN A 57 13.42 -7.57 12.23
CA GLN A 57 13.65 -6.41 11.37
C GLN A 57 12.92 -6.55 10.04
N PHE A 58 12.92 -7.75 9.44
CA PHE A 58 12.12 -8.04 8.24
C PHE A 58 10.63 -7.78 8.49
N ALA A 59 10.07 -8.29 9.57
CA ALA A 59 8.66 -8.08 9.90
C ALA A 59 8.36 -6.58 10.09
N VAL A 60 9.21 -5.84 10.79
CA VAL A 60 9.07 -4.38 10.97
C VAL A 60 9.15 -3.62 9.64
N ALA A 61 10.01 -4.06 8.72
CA ALA A 61 10.21 -3.45 7.42
C ALA A 61 8.98 -3.51 6.51
N LEU A 62 8.02 -4.42 6.75
CA LEU A 62 6.75 -4.46 6.01
C LEU A 62 5.98 -3.12 6.08
N TYR A 63 6.20 -2.32 7.13
CA TYR A 63 5.56 -1.01 7.32
C TYR A 63 6.47 0.19 7.01
N ALA A 64 7.55 0.00 6.24
CA ALA A 64 8.58 1.02 6.01
C ALA A 64 8.06 2.37 5.46
N PRO A 65 7.19 2.44 4.42
CA PRO A 65 6.72 3.73 3.90
C PRO A 65 6.00 4.58 4.94
N LEU A 66 5.19 3.96 5.79
CA LEU A 66 4.48 4.66 6.85
C LEU A 66 5.37 4.93 8.07
N THR A 67 6.34 4.05 8.36
CA THR A 67 7.38 4.30 9.37
C THR A 67 8.12 5.61 9.06
N GLU A 68 8.53 5.80 7.80
CA GLU A 68 9.16 7.05 7.33
C GLU A 68 8.23 8.26 7.43
N TRP A 69 6.95 8.10 7.06
CA TRP A 69 5.96 9.17 7.15
C TRP A 69 5.81 9.70 8.59
N TYR A 70 5.75 8.77 9.54
CA TYR A 70 5.71 9.04 10.97
C TYR A 70 7.05 9.52 11.55
N GLY A 71 8.16 9.27 10.85
CA GLY A 71 9.52 9.58 11.31
C GLY A 71 10.02 8.67 12.44
N ALA A 72 9.48 7.45 12.50
CA ALA A 72 9.79 6.40 13.46
C ALA A 72 11.08 5.65 13.07
N ASP A 73 11.68 4.94 14.03
CA ASP A 73 12.86 4.12 13.77
C ASP A 73 12.46 2.81 13.06
N THR A 74 13.35 2.31 12.21
CA THR A 74 13.12 1.13 11.36
C THR A 74 13.62 -0.17 11.97
N ASN A 75 14.40 -0.11 13.07
CA ASN A 75 15.05 -1.26 13.71
C ASN A 75 14.60 -1.48 15.17
N THR A 76 13.42 -0.99 15.56
CA THR A 76 12.88 -1.10 16.92
C THR A 76 11.41 -1.53 16.92
N LEU A 77 11.01 -2.23 17.98
CA LEU A 77 9.60 -2.58 18.19
C LEU A 77 8.78 -1.33 18.57
N THR A 78 9.34 -0.47 19.44
CA THR A 78 8.79 0.84 19.78
C THR A 78 8.62 1.70 18.51
N PHE A 79 7.47 2.33 18.34
CA PHE A 79 7.16 3.10 17.12
C PHE A 79 7.59 4.57 17.23
N LEU A 80 6.94 5.30 18.13
CA LEU A 80 7.22 6.72 18.42
C LEU A 80 7.26 6.89 19.95
N ASN A 81 6.69 7.97 20.46
CA ASN A 81 6.34 8.10 21.87
C ASN A 81 4.89 7.67 22.13
N ALA A 82 4.59 7.29 23.39
CA ALA A 82 3.27 6.87 23.82
C ALA A 82 2.17 7.89 23.51
N LYS A 83 2.45 9.20 23.58
CA LYS A 83 1.46 10.26 23.27
C LYS A 83 1.04 10.24 21.79
N ALA A 84 1.99 10.06 20.87
CA ALA A 84 1.71 10.00 19.44
C ALA A 84 0.99 8.71 19.05
N ALA A 85 1.44 7.58 19.61
CA ALA A 85 0.80 6.28 19.40
C ALA A 85 -0.65 6.27 19.94
N ASN A 86 -0.89 6.77 21.16
CA ASN A 86 -2.24 6.87 21.74
C ASN A 86 -3.21 7.68 20.87
N ARG A 87 -2.76 8.79 20.26
CA ARG A 87 -3.63 9.57 19.36
C ARG A 87 -4.08 8.78 18.13
N TYR A 88 -3.22 7.93 17.58
CA TYR A 88 -3.62 7.05 16.48
C TYR A 88 -4.63 6.03 16.97
N LEU A 89 -4.32 5.32 18.06
CA LEU A 89 -5.15 4.23 18.56
C LEU A 89 -6.55 4.71 18.93
N GLN A 90 -6.67 5.87 19.59
CA GLN A 90 -7.95 6.52 19.90
C GLN A 90 -8.74 6.88 18.64
N ARG A 91 -8.08 7.43 17.62
CA ARG A 91 -8.74 7.77 16.34
C ARG A 91 -9.35 6.56 15.67
N TRP A 92 -8.73 5.39 15.84
CA TRP A 92 -9.21 4.11 15.29
C TRP A 92 -10.04 3.30 16.29
N ARG A 93 -10.28 3.81 17.51
CA ARG A 93 -11.01 3.14 18.60
C ARG A 93 -10.41 1.79 18.98
N ILE A 94 -9.08 1.72 19.00
CA ILE A 94 -8.28 0.54 19.37
C ILE A 94 -7.30 0.85 20.51
N ASP A 95 -7.63 1.86 21.32
CA ASP A 95 -6.87 2.29 22.49
C ASP A 95 -7.16 1.46 23.76
N THR A 96 -8.01 0.43 23.64
CA THR A 96 -8.19 -0.61 24.65
C THR A 96 -7.62 -1.94 24.16
N ARG A 97 -7.30 -2.84 25.09
CA ARG A 97 -6.83 -4.19 24.77
C ARG A 97 -7.86 -4.98 23.96
N GLU A 98 -9.12 -4.91 24.35
CA GLU A 98 -10.23 -5.57 23.63
C GLU A 98 -10.37 -4.99 22.22
N GLY A 99 -10.44 -3.66 22.07
CA GLY A 99 -10.57 -3.03 20.76
C GLY A 99 -9.38 -3.31 19.83
N TYR A 100 -8.16 -3.36 20.38
CA TYR A 100 -6.98 -3.77 19.62
C TYR A 100 -7.08 -5.21 19.11
N TRP A 101 -7.44 -6.16 19.98
CA TRP A 101 -7.53 -7.56 19.58
C TRP A 101 -8.69 -7.82 18.64
N ASP A 102 -9.84 -7.17 18.82
CA ASP A 102 -10.98 -7.25 17.89
C ASP A 102 -10.57 -6.87 16.46
N LEU A 103 -9.87 -5.74 16.30
CA LEU A 103 -9.40 -5.30 14.99
C LEU A 103 -8.28 -6.20 14.45
N THR A 104 -7.37 -6.64 15.30
CA THR A 104 -6.26 -7.54 14.92
C THR A 104 -6.82 -8.88 14.40
N GLU A 105 -7.78 -9.48 15.11
CA GLU A 105 -8.45 -10.69 14.67
C GLU A 105 -9.20 -10.51 13.36
N TYR A 106 -9.84 -9.36 13.16
CA TYR A 106 -10.46 -9.03 11.88
C TYR A 106 -9.44 -9.08 10.75
N PHE A 107 -8.25 -8.45 10.90
CA PHE A 107 -7.18 -8.50 9.89
C PHE A 107 -6.66 -9.91 9.65
N MET A 108 -6.48 -10.70 10.70
CA MET A 108 -6.02 -12.08 10.60
C MET A 108 -7.02 -12.95 9.81
N LYS A 109 -8.32 -12.84 10.11
CA LYS A 109 -9.37 -13.66 9.48
C LYS A 109 -9.74 -13.21 8.08
N GLN A 110 -10.00 -11.91 7.91
CA GLN A 110 -10.59 -11.35 6.69
C GLN A 110 -9.80 -10.17 6.15
N GLY A 111 -9.46 -9.20 7.00
CA GLY A 111 -8.82 -7.95 6.61
C GLY A 111 -9.58 -7.18 5.54
N ARG A 112 -8.94 -6.15 4.99
CA ARG A 112 -9.55 -5.33 3.93
C ARG A 112 -9.65 -6.09 2.62
N ARG A 113 -8.80 -7.10 2.42
CA ARG A 113 -8.87 -8.01 1.26
C ARG A 113 -10.26 -8.61 1.08
N TRP A 114 -11.03 -8.84 2.14
CA TRP A 114 -12.43 -9.27 2.02
C TRP A 114 -13.31 -8.34 1.16
N TYR A 115 -13.16 -7.03 1.31
CA TYR A 115 -13.84 -6.06 0.45
C TYR A 115 -13.25 -6.06 -0.95
N PHE A 116 -11.93 -5.94 -1.06
CA PHE A 116 -11.26 -5.83 -2.35
C PHE A 116 -11.51 -7.05 -3.23
N ASP A 117 -11.32 -8.26 -2.73
CA ASP A 117 -11.38 -9.49 -3.53
C ASP A 117 -12.77 -9.73 -4.12
N PHE A 118 -13.83 -9.45 -3.36
CA PHE A 118 -15.20 -9.56 -3.86
C PHE A 118 -15.50 -8.45 -4.86
N ILE A 119 -15.25 -7.19 -4.49
CA ILE A 119 -15.64 -6.03 -5.30
C ILE A 119 -14.83 -5.95 -6.59
N TYR A 120 -13.55 -6.30 -6.55
CA TYR A 120 -12.71 -6.32 -7.74
C TYR A 120 -13.16 -7.39 -8.73
N LYS A 121 -13.57 -8.58 -8.26
CA LYS A 121 -14.18 -9.62 -9.11
C LYS A 121 -15.54 -9.18 -9.65
N LEU A 122 -16.36 -8.53 -8.83
CA LEU A 122 -17.65 -7.96 -9.22
C LEU A 122 -17.47 -6.99 -10.39
N VAL A 123 -16.58 -6.00 -10.24
CA VAL A 123 -16.33 -4.97 -11.27
C VAL A 123 -15.79 -5.56 -12.57
N LYS A 124 -15.00 -6.65 -12.52
CA LYS A 124 -14.44 -7.28 -13.71
C LYS A 124 -15.42 -8.18 -14.47
N ASN A 125 -16.33 -8.85 -13.76
CA ASN A 125 -17.06 -9.99 -14.31
C ASN A 125 -18.58 -9.77 -14.41
N GLU A 126 -19.15 -8.83 -13.64
CA GLU A 126 -20.59 -8.62 -13.58
C GLU A 126 -20.99 -7.30 -14.25
N PRO A 127 -22.15 -7.24 -14.93
CA PRO A 127 -22.65 -5.99 -15.48
C PRO A 127 -23.05 -5.01 -14.37
N GLU A 128 -22.82 -3.71 -14.59
CA GLU A 128 -23.00 -2.65 -13.59
C GLU A 128 -24.40 -2.63 -12.95
N GLU A 129 -25.43 -2.96 -13.72
CA GLU A 129 -26.82 -3.06 -13.25
C GLU A 129 -27.02 -4.05 -12.10
N ASN A 130 -26.17 -5.08 -11.99
CA ASN A 130 -26.24 -6.10 -10.94
C ASN A 130 -25.46 -5.72 -9.67
N TRP A 131 -24.60 -4.68 -9.72
CA TRP A 131 -23.64 -4.42 -8.65
C TRP A 131 -24.30 -4.09 -7.32
N ASN A 132 -25.33 -3.25 -7.30
CA ASN A 132 -26.00 -2.84 -6.07
C ASN A 132 -26.64 -4.03 -5.34
N ASP A 133 -27.32 -4.92 -6.07
CA ASP A 133 -27.99 -6.09 -5.50
C ASP A 133 -26.96 -7.11 -4.98
N LEU A 134 -25.89 -7.34 -5.73
CA LEU A 134 -24.80 -8.23 -5.32
C LEU A 134 -24.04 -7.69 -4.11
N MET A 135 -23.78 -6.38 -4.06
CA MET A 135 -23.17 -5.70 -2.92
C MET A 135 -24.04 -5.80 -1.67
N LYS A 136 -25.33 -5.49 -1.79
CA LYS A 136 -26.27 -5.60 -0.68
C LYS A 136 -26.45 -7.04 -0.20
N GLY A 137 -26.48 -8.00 -1.12
CA GLY A 137 -26.57 -9.42 -0.80
C GLY A 137 -25.34 -9.95 -0.06
N TYR A 138 -24.14 -9.46 -0.39
CA TYR A 138 -22.89 -9.94 0.19
C TYR A 138 -22.46 -9.17 1.46
N PHE A 139 -22.60 -7.84 1.46
CA PHE A 139 -22.13 -6.97 2.54
C PHE A 139 -23.24 -6.37 3.42
N GLY A 140 -24.50 -6.44 2.98
CA GLY A 140 -25.57 -5.64 3.57
C GLY A 140 -25.33 -4.14 3.37
N GLU A 141 -25.86 -3.33 4.29
CA GLU A 141 -25.58 -1.88 4.32
C GLU A 141 -24.18 -1.64 4.90
N ASN A 142 -23.19 -1.43 4.02
CA ASN A 142 -21.79 -1.28 4.43
C ASN A 142 -21.08 -0.12 3.71
N GLU A 143 -20.92 1.01 4.40
CA GLU A 143 -20.30 2.23 3.86
C GLU A 143 -18.85 2.01 3.37
N ARG A 144 -18.09 1.11 4.01
CA ARG A 144 -16.74 0.80 3.56
C ARG A 144 -16.75 0.01 2.25
N ALA A 145 -17.64 -0.95 2.09
CA ALA A 145 -17.82 -1.69 0.85
C ALA A 145 -18.21 -0.75 -0.29
N GLU A 146 -19.18 0.14 -0.07
CA GLU A 146 -19.60 1.17 -1.04
C GLU A 146 -18.44 2.08 -1.47
N ARG A 147 -17.59 2.48 -0.51
CA ARG A 147 -16.39 3.26 -0.84
C ARG A 147 -15.40 2.47 -1.70
N TYR A 148 -15.20 1.18 -1.43
CA TYR A 148 -14.34 0.33 -2.25
C TYR A 148 -14.91 0.18 -3.67
N LEU A 149 -16.22 -0.03 -3.80
CA LEU A 149 -16.91 -0.05 -5.10
C LEU A 149 -16.70 1.25 -5.87
N LYS A 150 -16.93 2.40 -5.23
CA LYS A 150 -16.71 3.71 -5.85
C LYS A 150 -15.27 3.89 -6.35
N ASN A 151 -14.29 3.51 -5.53
CA ASN A 151 -12.88 3.62 -5.88
C ASN A 151 -12.51 2.72 -7.06
N LEU A 152 -12.99 1.47 -7.07
CA LEU A 152 -12.67 0.48 -8.08
C LEU A 152 -13.44 0.72 -9.40
N LYS A 153 -14.67 1.23 -9.34
CA LYS A 153 -15.48 1.59 -10.53
C LYS A 153 -14.89 2.73 -11.33
N SER A 154 -14.39 3.77 -10.64
CA SER A 154 -14.06 5.04 -11.29
C SER A 154 -12.73 5.03 -12.05
N ASP A 155 -11.95 3.95 -11.98
CA ASP A 155 -10.54 3.87 -12.38
C ASP A 155 -9.64 4.99 -11.81
N THR A 156 -10.14 5.81 -10.89
CA THR A 156 -9.41 6.99 -10.41
C THR A 156 -8.13 6.55 -9.70
N ILE A 157 -8.21 5.52 -8.87
CA ILE A 157 -7.05 4.98 -8.16
C ILE A 157 -6.06 4.33 -9.13
N LEU A 158 -6.55 3.47 -10.04
CA LEU A 158 -5.73 2.82 -11.07
C LEU A 158 -4.97 3.86 -11.90
N ASN A 159 -5.67 4.85 -12.44
CA ASN A 159 -5.08 5.93 -13.23
C ASN A 159 -4.09 6.77 -12.42
N THR A 160 -4.39 7.05 -11.15
CA THR A 160 -3.49 7.78 -10.24
C THR A 160 -2.19 7.02 -10.02
N LEU A 161 -2.27 5.72 -9.74
CA LEU A 161 -1.08 4.88 -9.52
C LEU A 161 -0.23 4.78 -10.80
N LYS A 162 -0.85 4.63 -11.97
CA LYS A 162 -0.17 4.63 -13.28
C LYS A 162 0.49 5.97 -13.59
N GLN A 163 -0.25 7.07 -13.43
CA GLN A 163 0.27 8.43 -13.64
C GLN A 163 1.44 8.76 -12.68
N LYS A 164 1.59 8.05 -11.57
CA LYS A 164 2.71 8.24 -10.64
C LYS A 164 3.86 7.26 -10.87
N GLY A 165 3.71 6.32 -11.81
CA GLY A 165 4.66 5.25 -12.07
C GLY A 165 4.79 4.26 -10.91
N LEU A 166 3.73 4.10 -10.11
CA LEU A 166 3.69 3.17 -8.97
C LEU A 166 3.29 1.76 -9.41
N ILE A 167 2.50 1.70 -10.47
CA ILE A 167 2.19 0.51 -11.27
C ILE A 167 2.23 0.91 -12.74
N THR A 168 2.40 -0.07 -13.62
CA THR A 168 2.48 0.07 -15.07
C THR A 168 1.24 -0.49 -15.76
N PHE A 169 0.76 -1.66 -15.33
CA PHE A 169 -0.31 -2.39 -16.00
C PHE A 169 -1.53 -2.58 -15.10
N ASP A 170 -2.72 -2.63 -15.70
CA ASP A 170 -3.97 -2.84 -14.98
C ASP A 170 -4.01 -4.22 -14.31
N SER A 171 -3.34 -5.21 -14.90
CA SER A 171 -3.17 -6.55 -14.32
C SER A 171 -2.36 -6.56 -13.03
N GLU A 172 -1.58 -5.52 -12.72
CA GLU A 172 -0.90 -5.45 -11.42
C GLU A 172 -1.89 -5.26 -10.26
N MET A 173 -3.14 -4.86 -10.53
CA MET A 173 -4.22 -4.87 -9.54
C MET A 173 -4.59 -6.30 -9.09
N ASP A 174 -4.29 -7.33 -9.90
CA ASP A 174 -4.55 -8.74 -9.57
C ASP A 174 -3.66 -9.24 -8.41
N VAL A 175 -2.58 -8.51 -8.05
CA VAL A 175 -1.74 -8.79 -6.87
C VAL A 175 -2.52 -8.65 -5.55
N GLY A 176 -3.65 -7.94 -5.58
CA GLY A 176 -4.50 -7.72 -4.41
C GLY A 176 -3.89 -6.78 -3.38
N ILE A 177 -4.51 -6.71 -2.20
CA ILE A 177 -4.16 -5.71 -1.16
C ILE A 177 -3.64 -6.32 0.14
N ILE A 178 -3.32 -7.62 0.13
CA ILE A 178 -2.91 -8.35 1.33
C ILE A 178 -1.59 -7.81 1.92
N GLY A 179 -0.69 -7.26 1.09
CA GLY A 179 0.52 -6.60 1.56
C GLY A 179 0.22 -5.38 2.44
N TYR A 180 -0.84 -4.63 2.12
CA TYR A 180 -1.27 -3.50 2.95
C TYR A 180 -1.90 -3.93 4.28
N ASP A 181 -2.63 -5.06 4.30
CA ASP A 181 -3.15 -5.65 5.55
C ASP A 181 -2.01 -6.11 6.46
N ALA A 182 -1.02 -6.84 5.91
CA ALA A 182 0.18 -7.26 6.65
C ALA A 182 0.95 -6.05 7.22
N ALA A 183 1.18 -5.02 6.40
CA ALA A 183 1.83 -3.80 6.85
C ALA A 183 1.03 -3.10 7.97
N THR A 184 -0.30 -3.03 7.85
CA THR A 184 -1.17 -2.42 8.88
C THR A 184 -1.05 -3.15 10.21
N LEU A 185 -1.05 -4.49 10.20
CA LEU A 185 -0.88 -5.30 11.41
C LEU A 185 0.42 -4.95 12.15
N VAL A 186 1.53 -4.84 11.41
CA VAL A 186 2.84 -4.46 11.96
C VAL A 186 2.78 -3.06 12.58
N GLY A 187 2.27 -2.07 11.85
CA GLY A 187 2.15 -0.70 12.34
C GLY A 187 1.31 -0.59 13.61
N GLN A 188 0.18 -1.30 13.66
CA GLN A 188 -0.74 -1.29 14.80
C GLN A 188 -0.13 -2.00 16.02
N ALA A 189 0.51 -3.15 15.84
CA ALA A 189 1.18 -3.88 16.92
C ALA A 189 2.28 -3.03 17.56
N ARG A 190 3.14 -2.40 16.75
CA ARG A 190 4.21 -1.52 17.23
C ARG A 190 3.65 -0.34 18.06
N GLN A 191 2.54 0.24 17.63
CA GLN A 191 1.91 1.34 18.35
C GLN A 191 1.22 0.89 19.64
N ALA A 192 0.50 -0.23 19.62
CA ALA A 192 -0.14 -0.81 20.81
C ALA A 192 0.89 -1.24 21.87
N TYR A 193 2.03 -1.79 21.42
CA TYR A 193 3.16 -2.08 22.30
C TYR A 193 3.74 -0.79 22.92
N THR A 194 3.94 0.25 22.10
CA THR A 194 4.48 1.55 22.55
C THR A 194 3.63 2.19 23.66
N THR A 195 2.33 1.89 23.71
CA THR A 195 1.39 2.43 24.70
C THR A 195 1.11 1.47 25.85
N GLY A 196 1.66 0.25 25.81
CA GLY A 196 1.46 -0.78 26.83
C GLY A 196 0.11 -1.51 26.76
N ILE A 197 -0.62 -1.42 25.64
CA ILE A 197 -1.89 -2.15 25.45
C ILE A 197 -1.65 -3.66 25.29
N ILE A 198 -0.55 -4.02 24.64
CA ILE A 198 -0.09 -5.39 24.46
C ILE A 198 1.34 -5.55 24.96
N THR A 199 1.70 -6.78 25.31
CA THR A 199 3.06 -7.13 25.71
C THR A 199 3.99 -7.23 24.50
N GLU A 200 5.30 -7.30 24.76
CA GLU A 200 6.30 -7.55 23.71
C GLU A 200 6.06 -8.87 22.99
N ASP A 201 5.86 -9.96 23.73
CA ASP A 201 5.56 -11.29 23.18
C ASP A 201 4.32 -11.28 22.28
N GLU A 202 3.29 -10.54 22.67
CA GLU A 202 2.07 -10.38 21.88
C GLU A 202 2.32 -9.62 20.59
N ALA A 203 3.07 -8.51 20.66
CA ALA A 203 3.44 -7.75 19.48
C ALA A 203 4.25 -8.62 18.50
N PHE A 204 5.21 -9.40 18.99
CA PHE A 204 5.99 -10.30 18.14
C PHE A 204 5.16 -11.41 17.52
N LYS A 205 4.14 -11.95 18.19
CA LYS A 205 3.20 -12.89 17.57
C LYS A 205 2.44 -12.27 16.40
N VAL A 206 2.01 -11.02 16.52
CA VAL A 206 1.34 -10.30 15.42
C VAL A 206 2.30 -9.99 14.28
N LEU A 207 3.52 -9.56 14.59
CA LEU A 207 4.57 -9.33 13.58
C LEU A 207 4.91 -10.62 12.82
N GLN A 208 5.02 -11.75 13.53
CA GLN A 208 5.27 -13.05 12.91
C GLN A 208 4.11 -13.45 11.99
N PHE A 209 2.86 -13.29 12.44
CA PHE A 209 1.70 -13.54 11.57
C PHE A 209 1.72 -12.66 10.32
N ALA A 210 2.03 -11.37 10.44
CA ALA A 210 2.12 -10.47 9.30
C ALA A 210 3.24 -10.86 8.33
N LYS A 211 4.40 -11.30 8.85
CA LYS A 211 5.50 -11.87 8.05
C LYS A 211 5.04 -13.13 7.32
N ASP A 212 4.41 -14.07 8.01
CA ASP A 212 3.93 -15.32 7.39
C ASP A 212 2.88 -15.03 6.31
N LEU A 213 1.98 -14.06 6.58
CA LEU A 213 0.99 -13.60 5.61
C LEU A 213 1.66 -13.04 4.35
N ALA A 214 2.67 -12.19 4.50
CA ALA A 214 3.39 -11.60 3.37
C ALA A 214 4.20 -12.64 2.59
N THR A 215 5.00 -13.45 3.27
CA THR A 215 5.91 -14.44 2.65
C THR A 215 5.18 -15.63 2.03
N THR A 216 3.97 -15.95 2.48
CA THR A 216 3.12 -16.95 1.82
C THR A 216 2.56 -16.46 0.48
N HIS A 217 2.37 -15.15 0.30
CA HIS A 217 1.71 -14.57 -0.88
C HIS A 217 2.67 -13.93 -1.86
N PHE A 218 3.88 -13.55 -1.44
CA PHE A 218 4.84 -12.84 -2.26
C PHE A 218 6.22 -13.46 -2.16
N SER A 219 6.98 -13.33 -3.25
CA SER A 219 8.36 -13.84 -3.36
C SER A 219 9.38 -12.71 -3.42
N SER A 220 8.96 -11.46 -3.30
CA SER A 220 9.82 -10.29 -3.42
C SER A 220 9.23 -9.07 -2.70
N TRP A 221 10.12 -8.13 -2.33
CA TRP A 221 9.72 -6.79 -1.86
C TRP A 221 8.94 -6.01 -2.93
N GLU A 222 9.20 -6.26 -4.21
CA GLU A 222 8.50 -5.59 -5.31
C GLU A 222 7.01 -5.96 -5.34
N ASP A 223 6.70 -7.26 -5.30
CA ASP A 223 5.31 -7.74 -5.34
C ASP A 223 4.56 -7.34 -4.08
N PHE A 224 5.21 -7.47 -2.92
CA PHE A 224 4.67 -6.98 -1.65
C PHE A 224 4.40 -5.47 -1.70
N GLY A 225 5.35 -4.70 -2.23
CA GLY A 225 5.27 -3.24 -2.35
C GLY A 225 4.11 -2.80 -3.23
N LYS A 226 3.88 -3.48 -4.36
CA LYS A 226 2.70 -3.24 -5.22
C LYS A 226 1.40 -3.51 -4.47
N SER A 227 1.31 -4.65 -3.79
CA SER A 227 0.12 -4.96 -2.97
C SER A 227 -0.11 -3.93 -1.87
N PHE A 228 0.95 -3.47 -1.21
CA PHE A 228 0.91 -2.40 -0.22
C PHE A 228 0.36 -1.09 -0.80
N ILE A 229 0.91 -0.62 -1.92
CA ILE A 229 0.56 0.71 -2.45
C ILE A 229 -0.85 0.74 -3.04
N ILE A 230 -1.31 -0.36 -3.64
CA ILE A 230 -2.68 -0.51 -4.11
C ILE A 230 -3.65 -0.47 -2.93
N GLY A 231 -3.39 -1.26 -1.88
CA GLY A 231 -4.23 -1.28 -0.68
C GLY A 231 -4.27 0.08 0.02
N PHE A 232 -3.12 0.75 0.15
CA PHE A 232 -3.04 2.09 0.70
C PHE A 232 -3.88 3.09 -0.10
N ALA A 233 -3.74 3.11 -1.43
CA ALA A 233 -4.43 4.06 -2.30
C ALA A 233 -5.96 3.93 -2.21
N ILE A 234 -6.48 2.69 -2.16
CA ILE A 234 -7.91 2.41 -2.04
C ILE A 234 -8.41 2.75 -0.63
N ASP A 235 -7.75 2.24 0.41
CA ASP A 235 -8.23 2.39 1.80
C ASP A 235 -8.16 3.85 2.26
N GLN A 236 -7.13 4.59 1.86
CA GLN A 236 -6.90 5.98 2.24
C GLN A 236 -7.47 7.00 1.24
N SER A 237 -8.30 6.59 0.28
CA SER A 237 -8.88 7.51 -0.72
C SER A 237 -9.72 8.65 -0.12
N HIS A 238 -10.28 8.42 1.08
CA HIS A 238 -11.07 9.38 1.84
C HIS A 238 -10.24 10.41 2.62
N ARG A 239 -8.92 10.24 2.70
CA ARG A 239 -8.01 11.14 3.43
C ARG A 239 -7.68 12.39 2.62
N ASP A 240 -6.94 13.30 3.25
CA ASP A 240 -6.36 14.44 2.57
C ASP A 240 -5.42 14.00 1.42
N ALA A 241 -5.43 14.77 0.33
CA ALA A 241 -4.63 14.47 -0.85
C ALA A 241 -3.13 14.60 -0.57
N ALA A 242 -2.70 15.64 0.17
CA ALA A 242 -1.28 15.85 0.46
C ALA A 242 -0.69 14.70 1.28
N PHE A 243 -1.46 14.13 2.22
CA PHE A 243 -1.05 12.92 2.94
C PHE A 243 -0.78 11.75 1.98
N ARG A 244 -1.68 11.49 1.03
CA ARG A 244 -1.47 10.38 0.07
C ARG A 244 -0.29 10.65 -0.85
N GLU A 245 -0.13 11.87 -1.32
CA GLU A 245 1.01 12.29 -2.16
C GLU A 245 2.35 12.06 -1.46
N GLU A 246 2.45 12.44 -0.19
CA GLU A 246 3.63 12.21 0.62
C GLU A 246 3.95 10.71 0.72
N VAL A 247 2.96 9.86 1.02
CA VAL A 247 3.17 8.41 1.12
C VAL A 247 3.53 7.78 -0.22
N TYR A 248 2.94 8.22 -1.34
CA TYR A 248 3.34 7.77 -2.68
C TYR A 248 4.80 8.10 -2.99
N HIS A 249 5.28 9.27 -2.56
CA HIS A 249 6.66 9.66 -2.72
C HIS A 249 7.61 8.86 -1.81
N LEU A 250 7.24 8.66 -0.55
CA LEU A 250 7.99 7.83 0.39
C LEU A 250 8.07 6.38 -0.07
N TYR A 251 6.98 5.82 -0.61
CA TYR A 251 7.00 4.48 -1.20
C TYR A 251 8.05 4.36 -2.31
N LYS A 252 8.10 5.30 -3.26
CA LYS A 252 9.12 5.28 -4.33
C LYS A 252 10.55 5.33 -3.77
N GLN A 253 10.76 6.13 -2.73
CA GLN A 253 12.05 6.21 -2.06
C GLN A 253 12.39 4.91 -1.30
N VAL A 254 11.43 4.28 -0.62
CA VAL A 254 11.62 2.97 0.03
C VAL A 254 11.99 1.90 -0.99
N VAL A 255 11.37 1.90 -2.18
CA VAL A 255 11.69 0.95 -3.24
C VAL A 255 13.10 1.21 -3.82
N ALA A 256 13.49 2.46 -4.05
CA ALA A 256 14.70 2.77 -4.81
C ALA A 256 15.97 2.99 -3.94
N HIS A 257 15.82 3.41 -2.69
CA HIS A 257 16.95 3.90 -1.91
C HIS A 257 17.81 2.74 -1.38
N PRO A 258 19.15 2.77 -1.55
CA PRO A 258 20.02 1.64 -1.21
C PRO A 258 20.02 1.28 0.29
N ASN A 259 19.85 2.29 1.16
CA ASN A 259 19.76 2.06 2.62
C ASN A 259 18.33 1.74 3.10
N SER A 260 17.37 1.59 2.20
CA SER A 260 16.01 1.19 2.58
C SER A 260 16.04 -0.22 3.17
N PRO A 261 15.25 -0.51 4.22
CA PRO A 261 15.06 -1.87 4.72
C PRO A 261 14.67 -2.87 3.62
N TRP A 262 13.95 -2.42 2.56
CA TRP A 262 13.57 -3.29 1.43
C TRP A 262 14.73 -3.61 0.48
N ASN A 263 15.83 -2.87 0.56
CA ASN A 263 17.04 -3.07 -0.24
C ASN A 263 18.21 -3.60 0.57
N THR A 264 18.14 -3.56 1.91
CA THR A 264 19.17 -4.09 2.82
C THR A 264 18.79 -5.45 3.42
N LEU A 265 17.50 -5.77 3.52
CA LEU A 265 17.02 -7.05 4.06
C LEU A 265 16.62 -7.98 2.91
N ILE A 266 17.11 -9.22 2.96
CA ILE A 266 16.78 -10.26 2.00
C ILE A 266 15.34 -10.73 2.24
N TRP A 267 14.57 -10.85 1.16
CA TRP A 267 13.27 -11.52 1.21
C TRP A 267 13.50 -13.04 1.45
N PRO A 268 12.94 -13.62 2.52
CA PRO A 268 13.20 -15.00 2.93
C PRO A 268 12.53 -16.05 2.04
#